data_AF-A0A497JPL4-F1
#
_entry.id   AF-A0A497JPL4-F1
#
_cell.length_a   1.000
_cell.length_b   1.000
_cell.length_c   1.000
_cell.angle_alpha   90.00
_cell.angle_beta   90.00
_cell.angle_gamma   90.00
#
_symmetry.space_group_name_H-M   'P 1'
#
loop_
_entity.id
_entity.type
_entity.pdbx_description
1 polymer ?
#
loop_
_entity_poly.entity_id
_entity_poly.type
_entity_poly.pdbx_seq_one_letter_code
_entity_poly.pdbx_strand_id
1 'polypeptide(L)'
;MIEEKEKLLLVGLIVLALIGGVFVGIFIQGVFTPKPKPITPCVGIIDIYGPIVSVGERDYILRMVDYTLKNDTIKAVVLKIDTPGGYVDFVQDIYLSLLKLRNKKPLVASVSFGPSGGYYIAVAANHVYVTPQAIVGNIGVIGFLPPKPSPRENIVETGPYKLTGFPVKEYPFMVKEALNTFLDTVEKERGVKLKIGRTELSKALLYFGYEAVKYGLADGLGSTVDAVEKAAKLANLTTYEVVDVSSIIKPPTEKHKVSSIADLKNLHTPPALYYIYIPSSAKTSKGEEAFNIGKASSLNITGKTILVDLSHGNAFKPYELNILTSEIVSRGFNVQYVYSFENMSSWENVSALVIISPTKKFTFKEVNLTRVFVRGGGKLLLFFEPTRTTTSEINMIANVFGLVFSNGYLYNLKENYGNYRNIIIKNFAPVNLTKGLREVVFFTTTYICGGEKVCWTSNNTYSSESGYANVYPPIALAYKGRVLAIGDQTFLTEPYCYIKDNYRLIKNVAAFLTSNQTKILH
;
A
#
# COMPACT_ATOMS: atom_id res chain seq x y z
N MET A 1 -49.63 -95.43 -18.75
CA MET A 1 -48.36 -95.70 -18.05
C MET A 1 -47.10 -95.44 -18.89
N ILE A 2 -47.12 -95.58 -20.22
CA ILE A 2 -45.93 -95.30 -21.08
C ILE A 2 -45.76 -93.79 -21.29
N GLU A 3 -46.85 -93.06 -21.52
CA GLU A 3 -46.87 -91.61 -21.81
C GLU A 3 -46.39 -90.72 -20.63
N GLU A 4 -46.50 -91.23 -19.40
CA GLU A 4 -46.12 -90.49 -18.18
C GLU A 4 -44.61 -90.60 -17.90
N LYS A 5 -44.00 -91.75 -18.25
CA LYS A 5 -42.55 -91.96 -18.14
C LYS A 5 -41.77 -91.13 -19.15
N GLU A 6 -42.27 -90.98 -20.37
CA GLU A 6 -41.63 -90.16 -21.41
C GLU A 6 -41.66 -88.66 -21.04
N LYS A 7 -42.76 -88.18 -20.45
CA LYS A 7 -42.85 -86.81 -19.93
C LYS A 7 -41.87 -86.56 -18.78
N LEU A 8 -41.73 -87.51 -17.85
CA LEU A 8 -40.76 -87.41 -16.75
C LEU A 8 -39.31 -87.40 -17.25
N LEU A 9 -39.00 -88.18 -18.28
CA LEU A 9 -37.67 -88.22 -18.90
C LEU A 9 -37.34 -86.89 -19.58
N LEU A 10 -38.30 -86.31 -20.31
CA LEU A 10 -38.15 -85.03 -20.98
C LEU A 10 -37.96 -83.88 -19.98
N VAL A 11 -38.73 -83.86 -18.88
CA VAL A 11 -38.57 -82.88 -17.81
C VAL A 11 -37.19 -83.02 -17.15
N GLY A 12 -36.73 -84.25 -16.89
CA GLY A 12 -35.39 -84.51 -16.35
C GLY A 12 -34.27 -83.99 -17.25
N LEU A 13 -34.39 -84.18 -18.58
CA LEU A 13 -33.42 -83.66 -19.55
C LEU A 13 -33.43 -82.13 -19.63
N ILE A 14 -34.59 -81.49 -19.55
CA ILE A 14 -34.70 -80.02 -19.51
C ILE A 14 -34.06 -79.46 -18.24
N VAL A 15 -34.27 -80.09 -17.09
CA VAL A 15 -33.66 -79.68 -15.82
C VAL A 15 -32.13 -79.85 -15.87
N LEU A 16 -31.64 -80.96 -16.42
CA LEU A 16 -30.19 -81.17 -16.63
C LEU A 16 -29.58 -80.15 -17.59
N ALA A 17 -30.27 -79.80 -18.67
CA ALA A 17 -29.83 -78.78 -19.61
C ALA A 17 -29.82 -77.37 -18.98
N LEU A 18 -30.81 -77.06 -18.14
CA LEU A 18 -30.85 -75.80 -17.38
C LEU A 18 -29.71 -75.72 -16.36
N ILE A 19 -29.47 -76.79 -15.60
CA ILE A 19 -28.35 -76.86 -14.65
C ILE A 19 -27.02 -76.74 -15.39
N GLY A 20 -26.85 -77.47 -16.49
CA GLY A 20 -25.67 -77.38 -17.35
C GLY A 20 -25.46 -75.97 -17.89
N GLY A 21 -26.52 -75.31 -18.34
CA GLY A 21 -26.49 -73.91 -18.80
C GLY A 21 -26.07 -72.93 -17.71
N VAL A 22 -26.51 -73.12 -16.47
CA VAL A 22 -26.10 -72.30 -15.31
C VAL A 22 -24.61 -72.52 -14.99
N PHE A 23 -24.14 -73.77 -14.98
CA PHE A 23 -22.72 -74.06 -14.73
C PHE A 23 -21.81 -73.51 -15.84
N VAL A 24 -22.22 -73.63 -17.11
CA VAL A 24 -21.52 -73.02 -18.25
C VAL A 24 -21.54 -71.50 -18.14
N GLY A 25 -22.67 -70.90 -17.73
CA GLY A 25 -22.78 -69.47 -17.48
C GLY A 25 -21.81 -68.99 -16.40
N ILE A 26 -21.74 -69.67 -15.26
CA ILE A 26 -20.81 -69.36 -14.16
C ILE A 26 -19.35 -69.55 -14.60
N PHE A 27 -19.05 -70.60 -15.37
CA PHE A 27 -17.72 -70.87 -15.88
C PHE A 27 -17.26 -69.81 -16.89
N ILE A 28 -18.13 -69.43 -17.83
CA ILE A 28 -17.87 -68.34 -18.78
C ILE A 28 -17.72 -67.01 -18.02
N GLN A 29 -18.53 -66.74 -17.00
CA GLN A 29 -18.38 -65.55 -16.16
C GLN A 29 -17.00 -65.55 -15.46
N GLY A 30 -16.57 -66.66 -14.86
CA GLY A 30 -15.27 -66.76 -14.17
C GLY A 30 -14.04 -66.70 -15.09
N VAL A 31 -14.18 -67.14 -16.35
CA VAL A 31 -13.08 -67.14 -17.35
C VAL A 31 -13.02 -65.83 -18.14
N PHE A 32 -14.16 -65.20 -18.43
CA PHE A 32 -14.25 -64.00 -19.26
C PHE A 32 -14.49 -62.69 -18.49
N THR A 33 -14.73 -62.70 -17.18
CA THR A 33 -14.62 -61.48 -16.39
C THR A 33 -13.14 -61.12 -16.25
N PRO A 34 -12.66 -60.01 -16.84
CA PRO A 34 -11.30 -59.57 -16.60
C PRO A 34 -11.14 -59.32 -15.09
N LYS A 35 -10.17 -59.99 -14.46
CA LYS A 35 -9.79 -59.65 -13.08
C LYS A 35 -9.50 -58.14 -13.05
N PRO A 36 -10.03 -57.37 -12.09
CA PRO A 36 -9.71 -55.95 -11.99
C PRO A 36 -8.18 -55.84 -11.94
N LYS A 37 -7.59 -55.08 -12.88
CA LYS A 37 -6.14 -54.82 -12.86
C LYS A 37 -5.81 -54.30 -11.45
N PRO A 38 -4.85 -54.91 -10.73
CA PRO A 38 -4.41 -54.36 -9.47
C PRO A 38 -4.02 -52.90 -9.71
N ILE A 39 -4.60 -51.99 -8.93
CA ILE A 39 -4.29 -50.57 -9.00
C ILE A 39 -2.83 -50.43 -8.57
N THR A 40 -1.91 -50.23 -9.53
CA THR A 40 -0.50 -50.03 -9.23
C THR A 40 -0.38 -48.76 -8.37
N PRO A 41 0.21 -48.83 -7.16
CA PRO A 41 0.40 -47.63 -6.35
C PRO A 41 1.39 -46.70 -7.05
N CYS A 42 1.16 -45.40 -6.94
CA CYS A 42 1.95 -44.37 -7.62
C CYS A 42 2.73 -43.52 -6.63
N VAL A 43 3.90 -43.04 -7.07
CA VAL A 43 4.57 -41.86 -6.52
C VAL A 43 4.23 -40.67 -7.44
N GLY A 44 3.56 -39.67 -6.89
CA GLY A 44 3.19 -38.46 -7.62
C GLY A 44 4.32 -37.44 -7.61
N ILE A 45 4.63 -36.82 -8.74
CA ILE A 45 5.56 -35.69 -8.84
C ILE A 45 4.74 -34.41 -9.01
N ILE A 46 5.01 -33.41 -8.16
CA ILE A 46 4.49 -32.05 -8.29
C ILE A 46 5.67 -31.12 -8.61
N ASP A 47 5.67 -30.55 -9.81
CA ASP A 47 6.65 -29.55 -10.25
C ASP A 47 6.19 -28.14 -9.87
N ILE A 48 6.99 -27.46 -9.05
CA ILE A 48 6.85 -26.04 -8.73
C ILE A 48 7.97 -25.30 -9.45
N TYR A 49 7.58 -24.61 -10.53
CA TYR A 49 8.49 -23.90 -11.42
C TYR A 49 8.11 -22.42 -11.54
N GLY A 50 9.10 -21.53 -11.43
CA GLY A 50 8.92 -20.10 -11.62
C GLY A 50 8.36 -19.34 -10.40
N PRO A 51 8.19 -18.01 -10.51
CA PRO A 51 7.73 -17.18 -9.40
C PRO A 51 6.27 -17.47 -9.01
N ILE A 52 5.94 -17.29 -7.74
CA ILE A 52 4.58 -17.48 -7.18
C ILE A 52 3.98 -16.10 -6.86
N VAL A 53 3.59 -15.35 -7.90
CA VAL A 53 3.24 -13.92 -7.82
C VAL A 53 1.83 -13.62 -8.34
N SER A 54 1.04 -14.65 -8.61
CA SER A 54 -0.36 -14.53 -9.02
C SER A 54 -1.24 -15.57 -8.34
N VAL A 55 -2.53 -15.24 -8.23
CA VAL A 55 -3.56 -16.16 -7.76
C VAL A 55 -3.58 -17.43 -8.63
N GLY A 56 -3.38 -17.30 -9.95
CA GLY A 56 -3.34 -18.43 -10.88
C GLY A 56 -2.20 -19.42 -10.59
N GLU A 57 -0.99 -18.92 -10.31
CA GLU A 57 0.17 -19.75 -9.94
C GLU A 57 -0.06 -20.46 -8.60
N ARG A 58 -0.56 -19.73 -7.58
CA ARG A 58 -0.91 -20.32 -6.28
C ARG A 58 -1.96 -21.41 -6.43
N ASP A 59 -3.09 -21.12 -7.08
CA ASP A 59 -4.22 -22.03 -7.21
C ASP A 59 -3.87 -23.25 -8.08
N TYR A 60 -2.97 -23.10 -9.04
CA TYR A 60 -2.43 -24.22 -9.80
C TYR A 60 -1.69 -25.22 -8.90
N ILE A 61 -0.80 -24.72 -8.04
CA ILE A 61 -0.07 -25.56 -7.07
C ILE A 61 -1.04 -26.23 -6.09
N LEU A 62 -1.99 -25.46 -5.55
CA LEU A 62 -2.99 -25.99 -4.61
C LEU A 62 -3.87 -27.08 -5.25
N ARG A 63 -4.25 -26.95 -6.52
CA ARG A 63 -5.00 -28.00 -7.24
C ARG A 63 -4.19 -29.28 -7.42
N MET A 64 -2.88 -29.19 -7.67
CA MET A 64 -2.02 -30.38 -7.73
C MET A 64 -1.92 -31.07 -6.37
N VAL A 65 -1.80 -30.29 -5.28
CA VAL A 65 -1.79 -30.81 -3.91
C VAL A 65 -3.13 -31.48 -3.56
N ASP A 66 -4.26 -30.83 -3.89
CA ASP A 66 -5.61 -31.37 -3.65
C ASP A 66 -5.90 -32.63 -4.47
N TYR A 67 -5.54 -32.64 -5.76
CA TYR A 67 -5.62 -33.84 -6.60
C TYR A 67 -4.84 -34.99 -5.97
N THR A 68 -3.61 -34.71 -5.53
CA THR A 68 -2.76 -35.71 -4.90
C THR A 68 -3.32 -36.20 -3.58
N LEU A 69 -3.92 -35.33 -2.78
CA LEU A 69 -4.59 -35.68 -1.53
C LEU A 69 -5.79 -36.61 -1.76
N LYS A 70 -6.61 -36.34 -2.77
CA LYS A 70 -7.85 -37.07 -3.09
C LYS A 70 -7.63 -38.36 -3.86
N ASN A 71 -6.51 -38.49 -4.56
CA ASN A 71 -6.22 -39.67 -5.36
C ASN A 71 -5.59 -40.78 -4.52
N ASP A 72 -6.36 -41.82 -4.19
CA ASP A 72 -5.90 -42.96 -3.39
C ASP A 72 -4.85 -43.83 -4.07
N THR A 73 -4.66 -43.75 -5.38
CA THR A 73 -3.59 -44.49 -6.07
C THR A 73 -2.22 -43.89 -5.77
N ILE A 74 -2.14 -42.58 -5.54
CA ILE A 74 -0.90 -41.89 -5.15
C ILE A 74 -0.64 -42.12 -3.66
N LYS A 75 0.44 -42.84 -3.35
CA LYS A 75 0.80 -43.22 -1.97
C LYS A 75 1.92 -42.37 -1.38
N ALA A 76 2.75 -41.75 -2.21
CA ALA A 76 3.81 -40.83 -1.80
C ALA A 76 3.97 -39.71 -2.83
N VAL A 77 4.63 -38.62 -2.45
CA VAL A 77 4.77 -37.42 -3.28
C VAL A 77 6.20 -36.90 -3.28
N VAL A 78 6.67 -36.53 -4.46
CA VAL A 78 7.91 -35.76 -4.64
C VAL A 78 7.55 -34.35 -5.08
N LEU A 79 8.06 -33.36 -4.34
CA LEU A 79 7.97 -31.95 -4.67
C LEU A 79 9.26 -31.52 -5.37
N LYS A 80 9.19 -31.28 -6.68
CA LYS A 80 10.34 -30.79 -7.45
C LYS A 80 10.29 -29.26 -7.49
N ILE A 81 11.31 -28.63 -6.92
CA ILE A 81 11.32 -27.19 -6.63
C ILE A 81 12.39 -26.49 -7.47
N ASP A 82 11.93 -25.60 -8.34
CA ASP A 82 12.74 -24.67 -9.13
C ASP A 82 12.03 -23.30 -9.20
N THR A 83 12.09 -22.56 -8.09
CA THR A 83 11.38 -21.29 -7.93
C THR A 83 12.18 -20.29 -7.10
N PRO A 84 12.14 -19.00 -7.45
CA PRO A 84 12.69 -17.93 -6.62
C PRO A 84 11.82 -17.60 -5.39
N GLY A 85 10.65 -18.22 -5.24
CA GLY A 85 9.63 -17.86 -4.25
C GLY A 85 8.56 -16.94 -4.84
N GLY A 86 7.96 -16.09 -4.00
CA GLY A 86 6.80 -15.29 -4.40
C GLY A 86 6.18 -14.50 -3.25
N TYR A 87 4.90 -14.15 -3.37
CA TYR A 87 4.20 -13.43 -2.30
C TYR A 87 4.07 -14.29 -1.03
N VAL A 88 4.28 -13.65 0.12
CA VAL A 88 4.35 -14.32 1.43
C VAL A 88 3.08 -15.11 1.73
N ASP A 89 1.91 -14.53 1.46
CA ASP A 89 0.60 -15.17 1.68
C ASP A 89 0.40 -16.39 0.77
N PHE A 90 0.79 -16.32 -0.50
CA PHE A 90 0.67 -17.44 -1.44
C PHE A 90 1.59 -18.59 -1.06
N VAL A 91 2.83 -18.27 -0.69
CA VAL A 91 3.83 -19.25 -0.22
C VAL A 91 3.35 -19.92 1.07
N GLN A 92 2.78 -19.17 2.02
CA GLN A 92 2.25 -19.72 3.26
C GLN A 92 1.04 -20.62 3.04
N ASP A 93 0.12 -20.26 2.14
CA ASP A 93 -1.04 -21.08 1.80
C ASP A 93 -0.62 -22.44 1.19
N ILE A 94 0.36 -22.41 0.28
CA ILE A 94 0.97 -23.63 -0.27
C ILE A 94 1.64 -24.45 0.84
N TYR A 95 2.45 -23.83 1.70
CA TYR A 95 3.10 -24.52 2.82
C TYR A 95 2.09 -25.22 3.74
N LEU A 96 1.02 -24.53 4.15
CA LEU A 96 -0.03 -25.12 4.99
C LEU A 96 -0.73 -26.29 4.31
N SER A 97 -0.93 -26.23 2.99
CA SER A 97 -1.50 -27.32 2.21
C SER A 97 -0.53 -28.50 2.08
N LEU A 98 0.77 -28.23 1.92
CA LEU A 98 1.82 -29.25 1.92
C LEU A 98 1.96 -29.93 3.29
N LEU A 99 1.79 -29.21 4.40
CA LEU A 99 1.74 -29.82 5.74
C LEU A 99 0.57 -30.81 5.86
N LYS A 100 -0.62 -30.46 5.35
CA LYS A 100 -1.78 -31.37 5.31
C LYS A 100 -1.47 -32.61 4.46
N LEU A 101 -0.80 -32.42 3.33
CA LEU A 101 -0.37 -33.51 2.46
C LEU A 101 0.64 -34.43 3.16
N ARG A 102 1.70 -33.87 3.74
CA ARG A 102 2.74 -34.60 4.49
C ARG A 102 2.16 -35.47 5.59
N ASN A 103 1.13 -34.99 6.28
CA ASN A 103 0.47 -35.73 7.37
C ASN A 103 -0.32 -36.96 6.87
N LYS A 104 -0.68 -37.01 5.58
CA LYS A 104 -1.41 -38.15 4.99
C LYS A 104 -0.54 -39.05 4.12
N LYS A 105 0.44 -38.47 3.42
CA LYS A 105 1.27 -39.16 2.42
C LYS A 105 2.72 -38.67 2.57
N PRO A 106 3.72 -39.57 2.57
CA PRO A 106 5.12 -39.14 2.61
C PRO A 106 5.42 -38.13 1.50
N LEU A 107 6.06 -37.03 1.89
CA LEU A 107 6.41 -35.91 1.03
C LEU A 107 7.92 -35.70 1.06
N VAL A 108 8.57 -35.76 -0.11
CA VAL A 108 10.02 -35.55 -0.25
C VAL A 108 10.26 -34.40 -1.22
N ALA A 109 11.09 -33.42 -0.85
CA ALA A 109 11.47 -32.33 -1.74
C ALA A 109 12.76 -32.67 -2.51
N SER A 110 12.80 -32.30 -3.79
CA SER A 110 13.99 -32.32 -4.66
C SER A 110 14.19 -30.91 -5.20
N VAL A 111 15.25 -30.23 -4.77
CA VAL A 111 15.44 -28.80 -5.02
C VAL A 111 16.66 -28.57 -5.92
N SER A 112 16.44 -27.96 -7.08
CA SER A 112 17.50 -27.41 -7.95
C SER A 112 17.73 -25.93 -7.66
N PHE A 113 16.67 -25.17 -7.49
CA PHE A 113 16.70 -23.75 -7.17
C PHE A 113 15.51 -23.41 -6.29
N GLY A 114 15.74 -23.12 -5.02
CA GLY A 114 14.68 -22.83 -4.07
C GLY A 114 15.11 -21.89 -2.96
N PRO A 115 15.59 -20.67 -3.25
CA PRO A 115 15.73 -19.63 -2.24
C PRO A 115 14.37 -19.07 -1.80
N SER A 116 14.35 -18.35 -0.67
CA SER A 116 13.21 -17.59 -0.13
C SER A 116 11.94 -18.45 -0.03
N GLY A 117 10.84 -18.05 -0.67
CA GLY A 117 9.59 -18.80 -0.67
C GLY A 117 9.72 -20.23 -1.19
N GLY A 118 10.68 -20.53 -2.08
CA GLY A 118 11.00 -21.88 -2.50
C GLY A 118 11.56 -22.74 -1.36
N TYR A 119 12.40 -22.14 -0.50
CA TYR A 119 12.90 -22.83 0.69
C TYR A 119 11.81 -23.00 1.74
N TYR A 120 10.94 -21.99 1.90
CA TYR A 120 9.80 -22.02 2.82
C TYR A 120 8.88 -23.23 2.56
N ILE A 121 8.57 -23.53 1.30
CA ILE A 121 7.76 -24.71 0.95
C ILE A 121 8.57 -26.01 1.00
N ALA A 122 9.88 -25.97 0.71
CA ALA A 122 10.75 -27.15 0.76
C ALA A 122 10.80 -27.74 2.18
N VAL A 123 10.87 -26.89 3.22
CA VAL A 123 10.90 -27.36 4.61
C VAL A 123 9.58 -27.98 5.08
N ALA A 124 8.49 -27.87 4.30
CA ALA A 124 7.27 -28.63 4.56
C ALA A 124 7.43 -30.14 4.35
N ALA A 125 8.46 -30.60 3.61
CA ALA A 125 8.67 -32.02 3.31
C ALA A 125 9.19 -32.82 4.52
N ASN A 126 9.03 -34.15 4.50
CA ASN A 126 9.67 -35.05 5.47
C ASN A 126 11.20 -35.10 5.27
N HIS A 127 11.65 -34.93 4.03
CA HIS A 127 13.05 -35.02 3.62
C HIS A 127 13.31 -34.07 2.45
N VAL A 128 14.44 -33.36 2.48
CA VAL A 128 14.85 -32.38 1.48
C VAL A 128 16.16 -32.81 0.83
N TYR A 129 16.10 -33.19 -0.45
CA TYR A 129 17.26 -33.39 -1.30
C TYR A 129 17.58 -32.11 -2.08
N VAL A 130 18.87 -31.84 -2.21
CA VAL A 130 19.42 -30.75 -3.04
C VAL A 130 20.50 -31.31 -3.96
N THR A 131 20.62 -30.79 -5.18
CA THR A 131 21.83 -31.08 -6.00
C THR A 131 23.02 -30.30 -5.43
N PRO A 132 24.28 -30.70 -5.68
CA PRO A 132 25.43 -30.05 -5.05
C PRO A 132 25.52 -28.54 -5.30
N GLN A 133 25.17 -28.09 -6.52
CA GLN A 133 25.15 -26.68 -6.92
C GLN A 133 23.76 -26.03 -6.82
N ALA A 134 22.77 -26.72 -6.23
CA ALA A 134 21.48 -26.11 -5.97
C ALA A 134 21.64 -24.86 -5.12
N ILE A 135 20.72 -23.90 -5.27
CA ILE A 135 20.72 -22.67 -4.47
C ILE A 135 19.48 -22.67 -3.58
N VAL A 136 19.67 -22.59 -2.27
CA VAL A 136 18.61 -22.51 -1.26
C VAL A 136 18.90 -21.43 -0.23
N GLY A 137 18.05 -21.30 0.80
CA GLY A 137 18.20 -20.29 1.84
C GLY A 137 17.49 -19.00 1.45
N ASN A 138 18.20 -17.86 1.49
CA ASN A 138 17.64 -16.52 1.34
C ASN A 138 16.42 -16.31 2.25
N ILE A 139 16.58 -16.71 3.52
CA ILE A 139 15.54 -16.62 4.55
C ILE A 139 15.41 -15.16 4.94
N GLY A 140 14.50 -14.47 4.26
CA GLY A 140 14.38 -13.02 4.28
C GLY A 140 13.04 -12.57 3.72
N VAL A 141 12.67 -11.33 4.04
CA VAL A 141 11.46 -10.68 3.56
C VAL A 141 11.82 -9.28 3.07
N ILE A 142 11.34 -8.91 1.89
CA ILE A 142 11.40 -7.55 1.39
C ILE A 142 9.98 -6.97 1.35
N GLY A 143 9.88 -5.67 1.60
CA GLY A 143 8.62 -4.93 1.56
C GLY A 143 8.83 -3.53 1.01
N PHE A 144 7.80 -2.98 0.39
CA PHE A 144 7.80 -1.62 -0.15
C PHE A 144 6.78 -0.77 0.59
N LEU A 145 7.20 0.40 1.04
CA LEU A 145 6.29 1.41 1.57
C LEU A 145 5.32 1.87 0.48
N PRO A 146 4.03 2.07 0.80
CA PRO A 146 3.09 2.68 -0.13
C PRO A 146 3.55 4.12 -0.43
N PRO A 147 3.23 4.64 -1.63
CA PRO A 147 3.47 6.04 -1.91
C PRO A 147 2.72 6.90 -0.88
N LYS A 148 3.33 8.00 -0.46
CA LYS A 148 2.70 8.92 0.46
C LYS A 148 1.47 9.53 -0.22
N PRO A 149 0.24 9.32 0.29
CA PRO A 149 -0.93 9.89 -0.35
C PRO A 149 -0.90 11.40 -0.21
N SER A 150 -1.01 12.11 -1.34
CA SER A 150 -1.26 13.54 -1.30
C SER A 150 -2.73 13.75 -0.92
N PRO A 151 -3.03 14.49 0.16
CA PRO A 151 -4.41 14.72 0.54
C PRO A 151 -5.13 15.54 -0.53
N ARG A 152 -6.41 15.27 -0.76
CA ARG A 152 -7.25 16.05 -1.69
C ARG A 152 -8.61 16.30 -1.07
N GLU A 153 -9.13 17.52 -1.24
CA GLU A 153 -10.47 17.88 -0.73
C GLU A 153 -11.61 17.12 -1.43
N ASN A 154 -11.42 16.69 -2.68
CA ASN A 154 -12.43 15.95 -3.43
C ASN A 154 -12.41 14.43 -3.18
N ILE A 155 -11.50 13.93 -2.34
CA ILE A 155 -11.46 12.52 -1.92
C ILE A 155 -11.76 12.50 -0.43
N VAL A 156 -12.88 11.88 -0.04
CA VAL A 156 -13.31 11.81 1.36
C VAL A 156 -13.11 10.39 1.89
N GLU A 157 -12.09 10.21 2.73
CA GLU A 157 -11.81 8.95 3.41
C GLU A 157 -12.41 8.95 4.82
N THR A 158 -12.77 7.76 5.30
CA THR A 158 -13.30 7.56 6.65
C THR A 158 -12.21 7.41 7.71
N GLY A 159 -10.94 7.33 7.32
CA GLY A 159 -9.82 7.28 8.25
C GLY A 159 -8.44 7.52 7.59
N PRO A 160 -7.42 7.89 8.40
CA PRO A 160 -6.11 8.36 7.93
C PRO A 160 -5.31 7.31 7.16
N TYR A 161 -5.55 6.02 7.44
CA TYR A 161 -4.83 4.92 6.82
C TYR A 161 -5.66 4.19 5.77
N LYS A 162 -6.83 4.72 5.37
CA LYS A 162 -7.71 4.04 4.39
C LYS A 162 -7.01 3.81 3.04
N LEU A 163 -6.17 4.74 2.62
CA LEU A 163 -5.40 4.64 1.37
C LEU A 163 -4.05 3.92 1.54
N THR A 164 -3.38 4.07 2.69
CA THR A 164 -2.06 3.47 2.92
C THR A 164 -2.09 2.08 3.53
N GLY A 165 -3.22 1.68 4.12
CA GLY A 165 -3.40 0.44 4.88
C GLY A 165 -2.84 0.49 6.30
N PHE A 166 -1.69 1.14 6.50
CA PHE A 166 -0.98 1.17 7.78
C PHE A 166 -0.18 2.47 7.99
N PRO A 167 0.25 2.76 9.24
CA PRO A 167 1.22 3.82 9.52
C PRO A 167 2.60 3.48 8.96
N VAL A 168 3.23 4.41 8.25
CA VAL A 168 4.58 4.22 7.65
C VAL A 168 5.62 3.78 8.69
N LYS A 169 5.55 4.34 9.91
CA LYS A 169 6.47 4.01 11.01
C LYS A 169 6.33 2.57 11.51
N GLU A 170 5.18 1.93 11.28
CA GLU A 170 4.90 0.56 11.72
C GLU A 170 5.34 -0.48 10.69
N TYR A 171 5.53 -0.08 9.43
CA TYR A 171 5.85 -1.00 8.34
C TYR A 171 7.14 -1.81 8.55
N PRO A 172 8.27 -1.24 9.06
CA PRO A 172 9.46 -2.05 9.35
C PRO A 172 9.19 -3.16 10.37
N PHE A 173 8.30 -2.93 11.34
CA PHE A 173 7.91 -3.95 12.31
C PHE A 173 7.06 -5.04 11.67
N MET A 174 6.15 -4.68 10.75
CA MET A 174 5.38 -5.67 9.99
C MET A 174 6.28 -6.58 9.15
N VAL A 175 7.30 -6.02 8.47
CA VAL A 175 8.30 -6.80 7.73
C VAL A 175 9.12 -7.67 8.67
N LYS A 176 9.48 -7.15 9.86
CA LYS A 176 10.21 -7.91 10.88
C LYS A 176 9.40 -9.10 11.40
N GLU A 177 8.09 -8.94 11.61
CA GLU A 177 7.19 -10.02 12.03
C GLU A 177 7.09 -11.12 10.95
N ALA A 178 7.02 -10.75 9.67
CA ALA A 178 7.06 -11.71 8.57
C ALA A 178 8.39 -12.48 8.53
N LEU A 179 9.52 -11.81 8.77
CA LEU A 179 10.83 -12.47 8.90
C LEU A 179 10.87 -13.42 10.11
N ASN A 180 10.36 -13.00 11.27
CA ASN A 180 10.29 -13.84 12.46
C ASN A 180 9.48 -15.11 12.17
N THR A 181 8.32 -14.98 11.52
CA THR A 181 7.50 -16.13 11.08
C THR A 181 8.28 -17.10 10.19
N PHE A 182 9.11 -16.59 9.26
CA PHE A 182 9.94 -17.43 8.41
C PHE A 182 11.02 -18.16 9.22
N LEU A 183 11.77 -17.44 10.06
CA LEU A 183 12.78 -18.05 10.92
C LEU A 183 12.18 -19.13 11.83
N ASP A 184 11.03 -18.85 12.45
CA ASP A 184 10.32 -19.79 13.31
C ASP A 184 9.89 -21.05 12.54
N THR A 185 9.44 -20.88 11.30
CA THR A 185 9.07 -21.99 10.41
C THR A 185 10.28 -22.88 10.12
N VAL A 186 11.42 -22.28 9.76
CA VAL A 186 12.65 -23.03 9.46
C VAL A 186 13.19 -23.74 10.69
N GLU A 187 13.25 -23.06 11.84
CA GLU A 187 13.70 -23.66 13.11
C GLU A 187 12.81 -24.81 13.54
N LYS A 188 11.49 -24.66 13.40
CA LYS A 188 10.51 -25.71 13.71
C LYS A 188 10.67 -26.94 12.80
N GLU A 189 10.71 -26.74 11.48
CA GLU A 189 10.69 -27.86 10.53
C GLU A 189 12.06 -28.56 10.40
N ARG A 190 13.16 -27.83 10.59
CA ARG A 190 14.51 -28.44 10.59
C ARG A 190 14.91 -28.98 11.95
N GLY A 191 14.44 -28.37 13.05
CA GLY A 191 14.68 -28.81 14.42
C GLY A 191 16.15 -29.06 14.71
N VAL A 192 16.46 -30.20 15.35
CA VAL A 192 17.83 -30.59 15.71
C VAL A 192 18.78 -30.77 14.52
N LYS A 193 18.26 -30.85 13.29
CA LYS A 193 19.09 -30.95 12.09
C LYS A 193 19.79 -29.64 11.77
N LEU A 194 19.17 -28.51 12.12
CA LEU A 194 19.64 -27.17 11.82
C LEU A 194 20.90 -26.86 12.66
N LYS A 195 22.02 -26.57 12.01
CA LYS A 195 23.32 -26.34 12.65
C LYS A 195 23.77 -24.88 12.60
N ILE A 196 23.00 -24.04 11.91
CA ILE A 196 23.24 -22.60 11.77
C ILE A 196 22.28 -21.84 12.68
N GLY A 197 22.80 -20.83 13.39
CA GLY A 197 22.01 -20.07 14.36
C GLY A 197 21.07 -19.06 13.70
N ARG A 198 20.01 -18.68 14.42
CA ARG A 198 19.00 -17.70 13.98
C ARG A 198 19.59 -16.40 13.44
N THR A 199 20.60 -15.86 14.11
CA THR A 199 21.27 -14.62 13.70
C THR A 199 21.90 -14.74 12.31
N GLU A 200 22.57 -15.86 12.03
CA GLU A 200 23.17 -16.10 10.71
C GLU A 200 22.10 -16.31 9.65
N LEU A 201 21.04 -17.06 9.96
CA LEU A 201 19.90 -17.24 9.05
C LEU A 201 19.24 -15.91 8.68
N SER A 202 19.10 -15.00 9.65
CA SER A 202 18.46 -13.69 9.47
C SER A 202 19.22 -12.73 8.54
N LYS A 203 20.45 -13.08 8.13
CA LYS A 203 21.22 -12.34 7.12
C LYS A 203 20.72 -12.59 5.69
N ALA A 204 19.78 -13.52 5.48
CA ALA A 204 19.22 -13.86 4.18
C ALA A 204 20.26 -14.29 3.13
N LEU A 205 21.31 -15.00 3.55
CA LEU A 205 22.34 -15.51 2.65
C LEU A 205 21.80 -16.64 1.76
N LEU A 206 22.34 -16.75 0.56
CA LEU A 206 22.20 -17.92 -0.29
C LEU A 206 23.17 -19.00 0.16
N TYR A 207 22.76 -20.25 0.07
CA TYR A 207 23.62 -21.41 0.35
C TYR A 207 23.59 -22.37 -0.84
N PHE A 208 24.77 -22.82 -1.26
CA PHE A 208 24.85 -23.92 -2.22
C PHE A 208 24.39 -25.24 -1.58
N GLY A 209 23.96 -26.21 -2.38
CA GLY A 209 23.40 -27.47 -1.88
C GLY A 209 24.35 -28.24 -0.94
N TYR A 210 25.66 -28.25 -1.24
CA TYR A 210 26.65 -28.85 -0.34
C TYR A 210 26.75 -28.12 1.01
N GLU A 211 26.59 -26.80 1.04
CA GLU A 211 26.54 -26.01 2.27
C GLU A 211 25.21 -26.22 3.00
N ALA A 212 24.11 -26.33 2.27
CA ALA A 212 22.79 -26.55 2.82
C ALA A 212 22.74 -27.86 3.61
N VAL A 213 23.34 -28.94 3.08
CA VAL A 213 23.47 -30.21 3.83
C VAL A 213 24.41 -30.04 5.03
N LYS A 214 25.55 -29.35 4.86
CA LYS A 214 26.49 -29.08 5.96
C LYS A 214 25.83 -28.34 7.13
N TYR A 215 25.02 -27.32 6.85
CA TYR A 215 24.32 -26.49 7.83
C TYR A 215 22.96 -27.05 8.26
N GLY A 216 22.53 -28.17 7.69
CA GLY A 216 21.27 -28.82 8.04
C GLY A 216 20.02 -28.17 7.46
N LEU A 217 20.17 -27.29 6.47
CA LEU A 217 19.09 -26.73 5.68
C LEU A 217 18.49 -27.76 4.71
N ALA A 218 19.29 -28.75 4.29
CA ALA A 218 18.85 -29.91 3.53
C ALA A 218 19.26 -31.21 4.25
N ASP A 219 18.63 -32.33 3.90
CA ASP A 219 18.88 -33.62 4.52
C ASP A 219 19.93 -34.47 3.79
N GLY A 220 20.13 -34.22 2.49
CA GLY A 220 21.13 -34.93 1.68
C GLY A 220 21.34 -34.33 0.30
N LEU A 221 22.44 -34.73 -0.33
CA LEU A 221 22.67 -34.49 -1.75
C LEU A 221 21.92 -35.55 -2.55
N GLY A 222 21.19 -35.16 -3.59
CA GLY A 222 20.42 -36.10 -4.40
C GLY A 222 19.68 -35.46 -5.57
N SER A 223 19.32 -36.30 -6.53
CA SER A 223 18.50 -36.00 -7.70
C SER A 223 17.01 -36.22 -7.41
N THR A 224 16.17 -35.97 -8.41
CA THR A 224 14.73 -36.32 -8.33
C THR A 224 14.51 -37.83 -8.25
N VAL A 225 15.40 -38.65 -8.82
CA VAL A 225 15.32 -40.11 -8.74
C VAL A 225 15.51 -40.57 -7.29
N ASP A 226 16.52 -40.03 -6.60
CA ASP A 226 16.76 -40.30 -5.18
C ASP A 226 15.55 -39.88 -4.31
N ALA A 227 14.90 -38.76 -4.66
CA ALA A 227 13.70 -38.30 -3.99
C ALA A 227 12.50 -39.24 -4.20
N VAL A 228 12.31 -39.78 -5.41
CA VAL A 228 11.26 -40.77 -5.71
C VAL A 228 11.49 -42.06 -4.94
N GLU A 229 12.71 -42.59 -4.95
CA GLU A 229 13.07 -43.79 -4.19
C GLU A 229 12.87 -43.60 -2.68
N LYS A 230 13.25 -42.43 -2.15
CA LYS A 230 13.01 -42.06 -0.75
C LYS A 230 11.53 -41.98 -0.42
N ALA A 231 10.72 -41.37 -1.28
CA ALA A 231 9.28 -41.25 -1.10
C ALA A 231 8.60 -42.63 -1.12
N ALA A 232 8.95 -43.48 -2.09
CA ALA A 232 8.47 -44.87 -2.17
C ALA A 232 8.84 -45.68 -0.93
N LYS A 233 10.09 -45.56 -0.46
CA LYS A 233 10.56 -46.22 0.76
C LYS A 233 9.80 -45.76 2.00
N LEU A 234 9.54 -44.46 2.15
CA LEU A 234 8.74 -43.93 3.27
C LEU A 234 7.28 -44.41 3.23
N ALA A 235 6.76 -44.72 2.05
CA ALA A 235 5.42 -45.31 1.86
C ALA A 235 5.42 -46.85 1.84
N ASN A 236 6.55 -47.50 2.11
CA ASN A 236 6.72 -48.96 2.06
C ASN A 236 6.31 -49.59 0.71
N LEU A 237 6.61 -48.93 -0.40
CA LEU A 237 6.32 -49.42 -1.75
C LEU A 237 7.53 -50.18 -2.32
N THR A 238 7.30 -51.40 -2.81
CA THR A 238 8.30 -52.21 -3.52
C THR A 238 8.10 -52.18 -5.04
N THR A 239 6.85 -52.02 -5.49
CA THR A 239 6.47 -51.88 -6.90
C THR A 239 5.55 -50.67 -7.02
N TYR A 240 5.91 -49.71 -7.86
CA TYR A 240 5.15 -48.49 -8.04
C TYR A 240 5.38 -47.90 -9.41
N GLU A 241 4.44 -47.07 -9.85
CA GLU A 241 4.60 -46.20 -11.02
C GLU A 241 4.90 -44.76 -10.58
N VAL A 242 5.54 -43.99 -11.46
CA VAL A 242 5.78 -42.58 -11.24
C VAL A 242 4.81 -41.79 -12.12
N VAL A 243 4.03 -40.91 -11.52
CA VAL A 243 3.04 -40.10 -12.21
C VAL A 243 3.37 -38.63 -12.07
N ASP A 244 3.55 -37.93 -13.19
CA ASP A 244 3.68 -36.49 -13.21
C ASP A 244 2.30 -35.84 -13.05
N VAL A 245 2.02 -35.33 -11.84
CA VAL A 245 0.75 -34.65 -11.52
C VAL A 245 0.64 -33.31 -12.24
N SER A 246 1.77 -32.65 -12.50
CA SER A 246 1.84 -31.38 -13.22
C SER A 246 1.50 -31.52 -14.71
N SER A 247 1.63 -32.72 -15.28
CA SER A 247 1.14 -33.01 -16.63
C SER A 247 -0.39 -33.19 -16.70
N ILE A 248 -1.03 -33.55 -15.58
CA ILE A 248 -2.46 -33.84 -15.50
C ILE A 248 -3.26 -32.56 -15.27
N ILE A 249 -2.81 -31.72 -14.35
CA ILE A 249 -3.47 -30.45 -14.05
C ILE A 249 -2.98 -29.41 -15.06
N LYS A 250 -3.92 -28.73 -15.74
CA LYS A 250 -3.56 -27.71 -16.71
C LYS A 250 -2.99 -26.46 -15.99
N PRO A 251 -1.82 -25.95 -16.42
CA PRO A 251 -1.27 -24.71 -15.90
C PRO A 251 -2.16 -23.51 -16.26
N PRO A 252 -2.03 -22.38 -15.55
CA PRO A 252 -2.72 -21.16 -15.91
C PRO A 252 -2.27 -20.70 -17.32
N THR A 253 -3.18 -20.07 -18.05
CA THR A 253 -2.92 -19.54 -19.41
C THR A 253 -2.05 -18.29 -19.40
N GLU A 254 -2.01 -17.56 -18.28
CA GLU A 254 -1.15 -16.40 -18.08
C GLU A 254 0.11 -16.80 -17.31
N LYS A 255 1.29 -16.50 -17.88
CA LYS A 255 2.60 -16.62 -17.20
C LYS A 255 3.12 -15.23 -16.92
N HIS A 256 3.38 -14.89 -15.65
CA HIS A 256 3.95 -13.59 -15.30
C HIS A 256 5.47 -13.67 -15.25
N LYS A 257 6.15 -12.81 -16.01
CA LYS A 257 7.60 -12.63 -15.93
C LYS A 257 7.86 -11.38 -15.09
N VAL A 258 8.40 -11.54 -13.89
CA VAL A 258 8.85 -10.42 -13.04
C VAL A 258 10.34 -10.27 -13.26
N SER A 259 10.73 -9.28 -14.05
CA SER A 259 12.13 -9.02 -14.40
C SER A 259 12.70 -7.78 -13.72
N SER A 260 11.87 -6.97 -13.07
CA SER A 260 12.28 -5.73 -12.43
C SER A 260 11.38 -5.33 -11.25
N ILE A 261 11.88 -4.39 -10.43
CA ILE A 261 11.10 -3.72 -9.37
C ILE A 261 9.90 -2.94 -9.95
N ALA A 262 9.96 -2.52 -11.21
CA ALA A 262 8.84 -1.85 -11.88
C ALA A 262 7.70 -2.82 -12.22
N ASP A 263 8.03 -4.06 -12.57
CA ASP A 263 7.03 -5.10 -12.88
C ASP A 263 6.20 -5.45 -11.63
N LEU A 264 6.81 -5.44 -10.44
CA LEU A 264 6.14 -5.65 -9.15
C LEU A 264 5.10 -4.58 -8.81
N LYS A 265 5.31 -3.32 -9.23
CA LYS A 265 4.38 -2.20 -8.91
C LYS A 265 3.05 -2.30 -9.67
N ASN A 266 3.03 -2.99 -10.81
CA ASN A 266 1.85 -3.11 -11.67
C ASN A 266 1.05 -4.39 -11.44
N LEU A 267 1.65 -5.39 -10.80
CA LEU A 267 1.03 -6.71 -10.64
C LEU A 267 -0.05 -6.72 -9.56
N HIS A 268 0.13 -6.04 -8.43
CA HIS A 268 -0.93 -5.69 -7.49
C HIS A 268 -0.46 -4.54 -6.59
N THR A 269 -1.14 -3.38 -6.63
CA THR A 269 -0.78 -2.25 -5.76
C THR A 269 -1.10 -2.62 -4.31
N PRO A 270 -0.12 -2.67 -3.40
CA PRO A 270 -0.40 -2.98 -2.01
C PRO A 270 -1.16 -1.82 -1.34
N PRO A 271 -2.19 -2.09 -0.49
CA PRO A 271 -2.88 -3.36 -0.24
C PRO A 271 -4.29 -3.35 -0.85
N ALA A 272 -4.54 -4.05 -1.96
CA ALA A 272 -5.83 -3.91 -2.68
C ALA A 272 -6.90 -4.94 -2.29
N LEU A 273 -8.04 -4.46 -1.78
CA LEU A 273 -9.41 -4.90 -2.12
C LEU A 273 -10.34 -3.66 -2.15
N TYR A 274 -11.23 -3.59 -3.16
CA TYR A 274 -12.06 -2.42 -3.48
C TYR A 274 -13.56 -2.70 -3.38
N TYR A 275 -14.32 -1.74 -2.85
CA TYR A 275 -15.74 -1.56 -3.16
C TYR A 275 -15.95 -0.14 -3.70
N ILE A 276 -16.19 -0.05 -5.02
CA ILE A 276 -16.27 1.17 -5.82
C ILE A 276 -17.71 1.37 -6.33
N TYR A 277 -18.12 2.62 -6.52
CA TYR A 277 -19.22 3.00 -7.42
C TYR A 277 -18.81 4.24 -8.23
N ILE A 278 -18.98 4.18 -9.55
CA ILE A 278 -18.71 5.26 -10.51
C ILE A 278 -19.97 5.50 -11.34
N PRO A 279 -20.55 6.71 -11.32
CA PRO A 279 -21.47 7.15 -12.35
C PRO A 279 -20.84 8.11 -13.37
N SER A 280 -21.46 8.08 -14.54
CA SER A 280 -20.98 8.46 -15.88
C SER A 280 -20.78 9.95 -16.13
N SER A 281 -19.54 10.41 -16.05
CA SER A 281 -18.99 11.40 -17.00
C SER A 281 -17.48 11.25 -17.09
N ALA A 282 -17.05 10.11 -17.63
CA ALA A 282 -15.76 10.02 -18.30
C ALA A 282 -15.78 11.03 -19.47
N LYS A 283 -15.34 12.25 -19.18
CA LYS A 283 -14.76 13.19 -20.14
C LYS A 283 -13.57 13.84 -19.45
N THR A 284 -12.37 13.29 -19.63
CA THR A 284 -11.17 14.14 -19.64
C THR A 284 -11.06 14.70 -21.05
N SER A 285 -11.92 15.68 -21.35
CA SER A 285 -11.73 16.55 -22.49
C SER A 285 -10.62 17.54 -22.16
N LYS A 286 -9.57 17.48 -22.98
CA LYS A 286 -8.65 18.55 -23.42
C LYS A 286 -8.72 19.90 -22.69
N GLY A 287 -7.52 20.39 -22.37
CA GLY A 287 -7.19 21.81 -22.48
C GLY A 287 -6.96 22.50 -21.15
N GLU A 288 -5.76 22.38 -20.59
CA GLU A 288 -5.19 23.52 -19.87
C GLU A 288 -4.73 24.52 -20.91
N GLU A 289 -5.65 25.38 -21.36
CA GLU A 289 -5.25 26.64 -21.96
C GLU A 289 -4.64 27.49 -20.85
N ALA A 290 -3.40 27.90 -21.06
CA ALA A 290 -2.81 28.99 -20.30
C ALA A 290 -3.75 30.20 -20.40
N PHE A 291 -4.20 30.69 -19.24
CA PHE A 291 -4.90 31.96 -19.17
C PHE A 291 -3.92 33.06 -19.61
N ASN A 292 -3.99 33.46 -20.89
CA ASN A 292 -3.36 34.68 -21.38
C ASN A 292 -4.20 35.86 -20.87
N ILE A 293 -3.90 36.30 -19.66
CA ILE A 293 -4.38 37.58 -19.15
C ILE A 293 -3.47 38.65 -19.76
N GLY A 294 -4.07 39.54 -20.55
CA GLY A 294 -3.38 40.66 -21.18
C GLY A 294 -2.55 41.45 -20.17
N LYS A 295 -1.43 42.04 -20.65
CA LYS A 295 -0.61 42.99 -19.89
C LYS A 295 -1.52 43.97 -19.16
N ALA A 296 -1.52 43.93 -17.83
CA ALA A 296 -2.22 44.89 -17.00
C ALA A 296 -1.72 46.29 -17.36
N SER A 297 -2.63 47.12 -17.88
CA SER A 297 -2.41 48.55 -18.02
C SER A 297 -2.30 49.16 -16.62
N SER A 298 -1.29 50.00 -16.43
CA SER A 298 -1.06 50.76 -15.20
C SER A 298 -2.24 51.71 -14.95
N LEU A 299 -3.20 51.28 -14.15
CA LEU A 299 -4.19 52.17 -13.55
C LEU A 299 -3.52 52.86 -12.35
N ASN A 300 -3.30 54.17 -12.47
CA ASN A 300 -2.91 55.03 -11.35
C ASN A 300 -4.07 55.08 -10.36
N ILE A 301 -4.04 54.18 -9.38
CA ILE A 301 -5.01 54.14 -8.29
C ILE A 301 -4.41 54.85 -7.09
N THR A 302 -5.00 55.98 -6.72
CA THR A 302 -4.69 56.74 -5.52
C THR A 302 -5.34 56.06 -4.30
N GLY A 303 -4.57 55.29 -3.53
CA GLY A 303 -5.05 54.64 -2.31
C GLY A 303 -4.07 53.62 -1.72
N LYS A 304 -4.31 53.17 -0.48
CA LYS A 304 -3.51 52.11 0.16
C LYS A 304 -3.78 50.76 -0.53
N THR A 305 -2.73 50.10 -1.00
CA THR A 305 -2.83 48.89 -1.82
C THR A 305 -2.34 47.64 -1.09
N ILE A 306 -3.02 46.51 -1.30
CA ILE A 306 -2.59 45.18 -0.91
C ILE A 306 -2.22 44.42 -2.18
N LEU A 307 -1.00 43.90 -2.22
CA LEU A 307 -0.52 43.08 -3.33
C LEU A 307 -0.78 41.60 -3.06
N VAL A 308 -1.20 40.87 -4.08
CA VAL A 308 -1.35 39.41 -4.07
C VAL A 308 -0.41 38.82 -5.12
N ASP A 309 0.49 37.95 -4.68
CA ASP A 309 1.44 37.26 -5.55
C ASP A 309 0.75 36.25 -6.47
N LEU A 310 0.99 36.39 -7.78
CA LEU A 310 0.68 35.40 -8.82
C LEU A 310 1.91 35.07 -9.69
N SER A 311 3.09 35.66 -9.41
CA SER A 311 4.27 35.44 -10.25
C SER A 311 4.93 34.08 -9.99
N HIS A 312 4.59 33.42 -8.88
CA HIS A 312 5.24 32.18 -8.43
C HIS A 312 4.40 30.92 -8.67
N GLY A 313 3.52 30.94 -9.68
CA GLY A 313 2.70 29.78 -10.05
C GLY A 313 1.76 29.33 -8.92
N ASN A 314 1.31 30.29 -8.12
CA ASN A 314 0.56 30.10 -6.89
C ASN A 314 -0.64 29.17 -7.10
N ALA A 315 -0.75 28.13 -6.27
CA ALA A 315 -1.74 27.07 -6.40
C ALA A 315 -3.14 27.48 -5.87
N PHE A 316 -3.64 28.62 -6.32
CA PHE A 316 -4.98 29.11 -6.02
C PHE A 316 -5.56 29.89 -7.20
N LYS A 317 -6.89 30.01 -7.24
CA LYS A 317 -7.58 30.84 -8.22
C LYS A 317 -8.01 32.16 -7.58
N PRO A 318 -7.91 33.31 -8.27
CA PRO A 318 -8.25 34.62 -7.70
C PRO A 318 -9.64 34.70 -7.05
N TYR A 319 -10.65 34.02 -7.59
CA TYR A 319 -12.00 34.03 -7.03
C TYR A 319 -12.08 33.41 -5.62
N GLU A 320 -11.12 32.57 -5.24
CA GLU A 320 -11.05 31.96 -3.90
C GLU A 320 -10.76 33.01 -2.82
N LEU A 321 -10.31 34.21 -3.20
CA LEU A 321 -10.12 35.34 -2.31
C LEU A 321 -11.28 36.34 -2.30
N ASN A 322 -12.38 36.08 -3.01
CA ASN A 322 -13.48 37.05 -3.17
C ASN A 322 -14.01 37.57 -1.82
N ILE A 323 -14.20 36.67 -0.84
CA ILE A 323 -14.71 37.04 0.49
C ILE A 323 -13.70 37.93 1.24
N LEU A 324 -12.42 37.53 1.28
CA LEU A 324 -11.36 38.34 1.91
C LEU A 324 -11.21 39.70 1.20
N THR A 325 -11.25 39.70 -0.13
CA THR A 325 -11.16 40.90 -0.97
C THR A 325 -12.32 41.85 -0.69
N SER A 326 -13.54 41.34 -0.56
CA SER A 326 -14.72 42.15 -0.21
C SER A 326 -14.55 42.84 1.16
N GLU A 327 -14.02 42.11 2.15
CA GLU A 327 -13.72 42.69 3.47
C GLU A 327 -12.59 43.72 3.42
N ILE A 328 -11.59 43.55 2.56
CA ILE A 328 -10.53 44.54 2.36
C ILE A 328 -11.08 45.81 1.68
N VAL A 329 -11.83 45.64 0.57
CA VAL A 329 -12.36 46.76 -0.22
C VAL A 329 -13.38 47.58 0.57
N SER A 330 -14.23 46.95 1.36
CA SER A 330 -15.16 47.65 2.27
C SER A 330 -14.46 48.51 3.34
N ARG A 331 -13.14 48.33 3.54
CA ARG A 331 -12.29 49.15 4.42
C ARG A 331 -11.52 50.24 3.68
N GLY A 332 -11.79 50.45 2.39
CA GLY A 332 -11.19 51.51 1.57
C GLY A 332 -9.79 51.17 1.03
N PHE A 333 -9.42 49.89 0.98
CA PHE A 333 -8.15 49.42 0.42
C PHE A 333 -8.35 48.78 -0.95
N ASN A 334 -7.33 48.86 -1.81
CA ASN A 334 -7.32 48.21 -3.11
C ASN A 334 -6.59 46.88 -3.05
N VAL A 335 -7.06 45.87 -3.78
CA VAL A 335 -6.35 44.59 -3.96
C VAL A 335 -5.84 44.51 -5.39
N GLN A 336 -4.54 44.30 -5.56
CA GLN A 336 -3.90 44.18 -6.87
C GLN A 336 -3.14 42.86 -6.96
N TYR A 337 -3.30 42.16 -8.09
CA TYR A 337 -2.59 40.93 -8.38
C TYR A 337 -1.32 41.21 -9.17
N VAL A 338 -0.20 40.61 -8.75
CA VAL A 338 1.12 40.90 -9.29
C VAL A 338 1.65 39.68 -10.05
N TYR A 339 1.99 39.88 -11.32
CA TYR A 339 2.50 38.83 -12.21
C TYR A 339 4.02 38.89 -12.40
N SER A 340 4.69 39.93 -11.90
CA SER A 340 6.14 40.04 -11.83
C SER A 340 6.59 40.77 -10.56
N PHE A 341 7.61 40.25 -9.88
CA PHE A 341 8.10 40.78 -8.60
C PHE A 341 9.14 41.92 -8.78
N GLU A 342 8.94 42.79 -9.77
CA GLU A 342 9.95 43.78 -10.16
C GLU A 342 9.77 45.17 -9.53
N ASN A 343 10.90 45.67 -8.99
CA ASN A 343 11.18 47.03 -8.52
C ASN A 343 10.43 47.56 -7.27
N MET A 344 11.20 47.80 -6.21
CA MET A 344 10.70 48.27 -4.91
C MET A 344 10.12 49.70 -4.94
N SER A 345 10.52 50.54 -5.91
CA SER A 345 9.94 51.87 -6.09
C SER A 345 8.46 51.84 -6.44
N SER A 346 7.94 50.71 -6.94
CA SER A 346 6.51 50.53 -7.18
C SER A 346 5.71 50.21 -5.91
N TRP A 347 6.37 50.03 -4.75
CA TRP A 347 5.75 49.58 -3.50
C TRP A 347 5.48 50.71 -2.49
N GLU A 348 5.71 51.97 -2.85
CA GLU A 348 5.58 53.11 -1.93
C GLU A 348 4.19 53.22 -1.27
N ASN A 349 3.13 52.82 -1.98
CA ASN A 349 1.74 52.83 -1.47
C ASN A 349 1.23 51.45 -1.01
N VAL A 350 2.10 50.45 -0.95
CA VAL A 350 1.74 49.07 -0.58
C VAL A 350 1.71 48.92 0.94
N SER A 351 0.56 48.50 1.46
CA SER A 351 0.35 48.29 2.90
C SER A 351 0.57 46.84 3.32
N ALA A 352 0.25 45.88 2.45
CA ALA A 352 0.45 44.47 2.71
C ALA A 352 0.75 43.68 1.43
N LEU A 353 1.42 42.54 1.62
CA LEU A 353 1.69 41.52 0.61
C LEU A 353 1.05 40.20 1.06
N VAL A 354 0.36 39.53 0.14
CA VAL A 354 -0.26 38.23 0.33
C VAL A 354 0.42 37.23 -0.61
N ILE A 355 0.97 36.15 -0.05
CA ILE A 355 1.58 35.04 -0.79
C ILE A 355 0.81 33.77 -0.42
N ILE A 356 0.35 33.04 -1.43
CA ILE A 356 -0.51 31.87 -1.26
C ILE A 356 0.09 30.71 -2.03
N SER A 357 0.40 29.62 -1.33
CA SER A 357 0.79 28.32 -1.92
C SER A 357 1.65 28.42 -3.19
N PRO A 358 2.80 29.13 -3.17
CA PRO A 358 3.68 29.26 -4.33
C PRO A 358 4.18 27.89 -4.79
N THR A 359 4.37 27.72 -6.11
CA THR A 359 4.89 26.48 -6.72
C THR A 359 6.22 26.68 -7.44
N LYS A 360 6.65 27.94 -7.60
CA LYS A 360 7.95 28.31 -8.14
C LYS A 360 8.83 28.90 -7.03
N LYS A 361 10.14 28.64 -7.14
CA LYS A 361 11.14 29.16 -6.21
C LYS A 361 11.26 30.68 -6.31
N PHE A 362 11.46 31.32 -5.17
CA PHE A 362 11.82 32.73 -5.09
C PHE A 362 13.33 32.91 -5.32
N THR A 363 13.72 33.96 -6.03
CA THR A 363 15.11 34.39 -6.10
C THR A 363 15.56 35.04 -4.79
N PHE A 364 16.87 35.07 -4.54
CA PHE A 364 17.42 35.77 -3.38
C PHE A 364 17.00 37.25 -3.32
N LYS A 365 16.89 37.90 -4.49
CA LYS A 365 16.45 39.30 -4.60
C LYS A 365 15.01 39.46 -4.11
N GLU A 366 14.10 38.56 -4.50
CA GLU A 366 12.68 38.61 -4.11
C GLU A 366 12.48 38.33 -2.62
N VAL A 367 13.21 37.35 -2.08
CA VAL A 367 13.24 37.07 -0.65
C VAL A 367 13.72 38.31 0.13
N ASN A 368 14.79 38.95 -0.34
CA ASN A 368 15.31 40.17 0.29
C ASN A 368 14.35 41.36 0.15
N LEU A 369 13.70 41.55 -1.00
CA LEU A 369 12.69 42.60 -1.19
C LEU A 369 11.52 42.43 -0.22
N THR A 370 11.00 41.22 -0.09
CA THR A 370 9.93 40.89 0.88
C THR A 370 10.38 41.20 2.30
N ARG A 371 11.62 40.84 2.66
CA ARG A 371 12.21 41.17 3.96
C ARG A 371 12.24 42.69 4.17
N VAL A 372 12.81 43.45 3.25
CA VAL A 372 12.94 44.91 3.38
C VAL A 372 11.57 45.57 3.49
N PHE A 373 10.58 45.14 2.71
CA PHE A 373 9.21 45.62 2.78
C PHE A 373 8.60 45.44 4.18
N VAL A 374 8.71 44.24 4.74
CA VAL A 374 8.20 43.95 6.10
C VAL A 374 8.97 44.72 7.17
N ARG A 375 10.29 44.90 7.00
CA ARG A 375 11.11 45.75 7.89
C ARG A 375 10.66 47.21 7.86
N GLY A 376 10.29 47.72 6.68
CA GLY A 376 9.77 49.07 6.46
C GLY A 376 8.36 49.30 7.02
N GLY A 377 7.74 48.29 7.64
CA GLY A 377 6.43 48.39 8.26
C GLY A 377 5.30 47.74 7.48
N GLY A 378 5.59 47.20 6.29
CA GLY A 378 4.64 46.41 5.52
C GLY A 378 4.20 45.13 6.24
N LYS A 379 2.99 44.66 5.93
CA LYS A 379 2.45 43.40 6.46
C LYS A 379 2.57 42.27 5.46
N LEU A 380 2.80 41.07 5.94
CA LEU A 380 2.89 39.87 5.12
C LEU A 380 1.86 38.85 5.59
N LEU A 381 1.07 38.32 4.66
CA LEU A 381 0.17 37.19 4.86
C LEU A 381 0.64 36.01 4.02
N LEU A 382 0.90 34.88 4.69
CA LEU A 382 1.30 33.63 4.06
C LEU A 382 0.19 32.60 4.26
N PHE A 383 -0.38 32.12 3.16
CA PHE A 383 -1.28 30.96 3.16
C PHE A 383 -0.58 29.75 2.56
N PHE A 384 -0.74 28.59 3.17
CA PHE A 384 -0.30 27.32 2.63
C PHE A 384 -1.43 26.30 2.64
N GLU A 385 -1.63 25.63 1.52
CA GLU A 385 -2.65 24.60 1.34
C GLU A 385 -1.99 23.24 1.07
N PRO A 386 -1.96 22.33 2.06
CA PRO A 386 -1.27 21.03 1.95
C PRO A 386 -1.80 20.13 0.83
N THR A 387 -3.03 20.34 0.37
CA THR A 387 -3.64 19.55 -0.70
C THR A 387 -3.18 19.94 -2.11
N ARG A 388 -2.39 21.02 -2.26
CA ARG A 388 -2.11 21.62 -3.58
C ARG A 388 -0.63 21.75 -3.94
N THR A 389 0.26 21.94 -2.97
CA THR A 389 1.70 22.10 -3.21
C THR A 389 2.54 21.63 -2.03
N THR A 390 3.87 21.65 -2.16
CA THR A 390 4.82 21.31 -1.09
C THR A 390 5.26 22.56 -0.34
N THR A 391 5.76 22.40 0.89
CA THR A 391 6.17 23.54 1.71
C THR A 391 7.45 24.25 1.25
N SER A 392 8.18 23.66 0.29
CA SER A 392 9.54 24.09 -0.06
C SER A 392 9.59 25.56 -0.47
N GLU A 393 8.69 25.97 -1.35
CA GLU A 393 8.65 27.32 -1.93
C GLU A 393 8.18 28.36 -0.89
N ILE A 394 7.12 28.06 -0.14
CA ILE A 394 6.61 29.02 0.86
C ILE A 394 7.60 29.21 2.01
N ASN A 395 8.32 28.16 2.40
CA ASN A 395 9.33 28.23 3.45
C ASN A 395 10.56 29.07 3.04
N MET A 396 10.80 29.32 1.75
CA MET A 396 11.83 30.28 1.33
C MET A 396 11.55 31.70 1.87
N ILE A 397 10.28 32.08 1.97
CA ILE A 397 9.85 33.36 2.55
C ILE A 397 9.65 33.24 4.06
N ALA A 398 8.93 32.22 4.52
CA ALA A 398 8.57 32.07 5.94
C ALA A 398 9.81 31.99 6.86
N ASN A 399 10.85 31.25 6.45
CA ASN A 399 12.04 31.02 7.27
C ASN A 399 12.76 32.32 7.64
N VAL A 400 12.73 33.32 6.75
CA VAL A 400 13.37 34.64 6.98
C VAL A 400 12.73 35.37 8.16
N PHE A 401 11.49 35.04 8.50
CA PHE A 401 10.75 35.61 9.61
C PHE A 401 10.64 34.66 10.82
N GLY A 402 11.39 33.55 10.82
CA GLY A 402 11.39 32.57 11.91
C GLY A 402 10.14 31.69 11.94
N LEU A 403 9.50 31.49 10.78
CA LEU A 403 8.33 30.63 10.62
C LEU A 403 8.66 29.47 9.68
N VAL A 404 8.11 28.29 9.94
CA VAL A 404 8.25 27.11 9.06
C VAL A 404 6.90 26.42 8.93
N PHE A 405 6.36 26.33 7.72
CA PHE A 405 5.22 25.46 7.42
C PHE A 405 5.67 24.00 7.40
N SER A 406 4.93 23.15 8.09
CA SER A 406 5.23 21.72 8.14
C SER A 406 4.63 20.97 6.97
N ASN A 407 5.31 19.92 6.52
CA ASN A 407 4.76 19.02 5.52
C ASN A 407 3.52 18.28 6.04
N GLY A 408 2.74 17.75 5.10
CA GLY A 408 1.53 16.99 5.37
C GLY A 408 0.41 17.84 5.99
N TYR A 409 -0.52 17.16 6.64
CA TYR A 409 -1.74 17.76 7.21
C TYR A 409 -1.96 17.29 8.65
N LEU A 410 -2.84 17.98 9.35
CA LEU A 410 -3.32 17.64 10.67
C LEU A 410 -4.61 16.82 10.56
N TYR A 411 -4.76 15.84 11.45
CA TYR A 411 -6.00 15.09 11.57
C TYR A 411 -6.39 14.83 13.02
N ASN A 412 -7.68 14.73 13.29
CA ASN A 412 -8.23 14.43 14.61
C ASN A 412 -9.41 13.46 14.48
N LEU A 413 -9.33 12.33 15.18
CA LEU A 413 -10.37 11.30 15.11
C LEU A 413 -11.57 11.58 16.02
N LYS A 414 -11.43 12.49 17.00
CA LYS A 414 -12.44 12.78 18.03
C LYS A 414 -13.08 14.15 17.84
N GLU A 415 -12.26 15.17 17.60
CA GLU A 415 -12.66 16.57 17.52
C GLU A 415 -12.48 17.07 16.09
N ASN A 416 -13.38 16.65 15.21
CA ASN A 416 -13.39 17.03 13.80
C ASN A 416 -14.79 17.41 13.32
N TYR A 417 -14.84 18.14 12.20
CA TYR A 417 -16.08 18.54 11.55
C TYR A 417 -16.40 17.61 10.38
N GLY A 418 -17.05 16.47 10.69
CA GLY A 418 -17.56 15.50 9.72
C GLY A 418 -16.50 14.64 9.01
N ASN A 419 -15.26 15.13 8.90
CA ASN A 419 -14.11 14.40 8.39
C ASN A 419 -12.92 14.61 9.30
N TYR A 420 -12.13 13.55 9.54
CA TYR A 420 -10.96 13.57 10.43
C TYR A 420 -9.90 14.64 10.07
N ARG A 421 -9.85 15.15 8.83
CA ARG A 421 -8.96 16.26 8.41
C ARG A 421 -9.51 17.66 8.67
N ASN A 422 -10.81 17.77 8.98
CA ASN A 422 -11.45 19.05 9.23
C ASN A 422 -11.34 19.37 10.72
N ILE A 423 -10.30 20.10 11.07
CA ILE A 423 -9.90 20.32 12.45
C ILE A 423 -10.73 21.44 13.07
N ILE A 424 -11.40 21.09 14.16
CA ILE A 424 -12.07 22.06 15.02
C ILE A 424 -11.03 22.71 15.95
N ILE A 425 -11.01 24.04 16.01
CA ILE A 425 -10.08 24.81 16.86
C ILE A 425 -10.89 25.67 17.83
N LYS A 426 -10.58 25.51 19.12
CA LYS A 426 -11.25 26.21 20.23
C LYS A 426 -10.29 27.01 21.10
N ASN A 427 -8.99 26.87 20.89
CA ASN A 427 -7.96 27.53 21.70
C ASN A 427 -7.35 28.69 20.92
N PHE A 428 -7.37 29.87 21.54
CA PHE A 428 -6.98 31.12 20.91
C PHE A 428 -6.12 31.97 21.86
N ALA A 429 -5.08 32.59 21.32
CA ALA A 429 -4.36 33.65 22.02
C ALA A 429 -5.24 34.91 22.11
N PRO A 430 -5.10 35.77 23.14
CA PRO A 430 -5.92 36.97 23.28
C PRO A 430 -5.39 38.13 22.40
N VAL A 431 -5.51 38.00 21.08
CA VAL A 431 -5.03 38.98 20.08
C VAL A 431 -6.17 39.46 19.18
N ASN A 432 -5.99 40.58 18.49
CA ASN A 432 -7.03 41.12 17.59
C ASN A 432 -7.48 40.12 16.50
N LEU A 433 -6.61 39.20 16.08
CA LEU A 433 -6.94 38.16 15.11
C LEU A 433 -8.01 37.17 15.61
N THR A 434 -8.12 36.97 16.91
CA THR A 434 -9.01 35.98 17.53
C THR A 434 -10.20 36.60 18.24
N LYS A 435 -10.33 37.93 18.15
CA LYS A 435 -11.43 38.67 18.80
C LYS A 435 -12.78 38.14 18.32
N GLY A 436 -13.58 37.68 19.27
CA GLY A 436 -14.93 37.16 19.03
C GLY A 436 -15.00 35.76 18.44
N LEU A 437 -13.87 35.01 18.38
CA LEU A 437 -13.87 33.61 17.98
C LEU A 437 -14.15 32.70 19.19
N ARG A 438 -15.04 31.73 19.00
CA ARG A 438 -15.30 30.62 19.93
C ARG A 438 -14.86 29.30 19.33
N GLU A 439 -15.11 29.10 18.05
CA GLU A 439 -14.76 27.88 17.33
C GLU A 439 -14.55 28.20 15.84
N VAL A 440 -13.43 27.78 15.29
CA VAL A 440 -13.16 27.82 13.84
C VAL A 440 -12.89 26.41 13.33
N VAL A 441 -13.14 26.18 12.05
CA VAL A 441 -12.89 24.89 11.41
C VAL A 441 -11.92 25.11 10.27
N PHE A 442 -10.82 24.37 10.29
CA PHE A 442 -9.86 24.35 9.20
C PHE A 442 -9.90 23.04 8.44
N PHE A 443 -9.71 23.10 7.13
CA PHE A 443 -9.91 21.99 6.20
C PHE A 443 -8.55 21.52 5.68
N THR A 444 -8.16 20.31 6.07
CA THR A 444 -6.86 19.70 5.71
C THR A 444 -5.65 20.59 6.01
N THR A 445 -5.72 21.31 7.13
CA THR A 445 -4.68 22.27 7.51
C THR A 445 -3.35 21.62 7.89
N THR A 446 -2.24 22.35 7.75
CA THR A 446 -0.97 22.01 8.40
C THR A 446 -0.68 22.90 9.60
N TYR A 447 0.41 22.63 10.30
CA TYR A 447 0.90 23.43 11.42
C TYR A 447 2.16 24.20 11.07
N ILE A 448 2.38 25.27 11.84
CA ILE A 448 3.46 26.22 11.64
C ILE A 448 4.37 26.20 12.86
N CYS A 449 5.66 26.00 12.63
CA CYS A 449 6.68 26.05 13.67
C CYS A 449 7.25 27.47 13.77
N GLY A 450 7.57 27.90 15.00
CA GLY A 450 8.09 29.23 15.29
C GLY A 450 7.00 30.31 15.44
N GLY A 451 7.43 31.53 15.75
CA GLY A 451 6.53 32.65 16.03
C GLY A 451 5.65 32.47 17.27
N GLU A 452 4.72 33.41 17.45
CA GLU A 452 3.69 33.40 18.47
C GLU A 452 2.44 32.68 17.93
N LYS A 453 1.97 31.66 18.65
CA LYS A 453 0.77 30.89 18.28
C LYS A 453 -0.47 31.78 18.39
N VAL A 454 -1.27 31.87 17.34
CA VAL A 454 -2.54 32.63 17.35
C VAL A 454 -3.70 31.74 17.77
N CYS A 455 -3.73 30.52 17.27
CA CYS A 455 -4.66 29.47 17.69
C CYS A 455 -3.94 28.12 17.64
N TRP A 456 -4.50 27.11 18.31
CA TRP A 456 -3.92 25.77 18.32
C TRP A 456 -4.95 24.67 18.55
N THR A 457 -4.63 23.50 18.01
CA THR A 457 -5.46 22.30 18.13
C THR A 457 -5.46 21.74 19.54
N SER A 458 -6.41 20.87 19.83
CA SER A 458 -6.36 20.00 21.00
C SER A 458 -5.18 19.02 20.93
N ASN A 459 -4.82 18.42 22.07
CA ASN A 459 -3.67 17.51 22.19
C ASN A 459 -3.89 16.12 21.55
N ASN A 460 -5.11 15.81 21.12
CA ASN A 460 -5.50 14.60 20.41
C ASN A 460 -5.48 14.78 18.87
N THR A 461 -4.95 15.90 18.37
CA THR A 461 -4.69 16.10 16.96
C THR A 461 -3.32 15.52 16.59
N TYR A 462 -3.26 14.85 15.45
CA TYR A 462 -2.08 14.18 14.94
C TYR A 462 -1.56 14.88 13.69
N SER A 463 -0.24 14.87 13.52
CA SER A 463 0.40 15.21 12.24
C SER A 463 0.48 13.96 11.35
N SER A 464 0.07 14.07 10.08
CA SER A 464 0.16 12.98 9.09
C SER A 464 1.61 12.58 8.77
N GLU A 465 2.54 13.51 8.92
CA GLU A 465 3.97 13.26 8.70
C GLU A 465 4.60 12.48 9.84
N SER A 466 4.41 12.97 11.06
CA SER A 466 5.12 12.46 12.23
C SER A 466 4.35 11.33 12.94
N GLY A 467 3.03 11.27 12.76
CA GLY A 467 2.16 10.32 13.44
C GLY A 467 2.10 10.54 14.96
N TYR A 468 2.47 11.71 15.46
CA TYR A 468 2.41 12.08 16.87
C TYR A 468 1.17 12.94 17.15
N ALA A 469 0.54 12.67 18.30
CA ALA A 469 -0.50 13.52 18.85
C ALA A 469 0.13 14.68 19.61
N ASN A 470 -0.28 15.92 19.32
CA ASN A 470 0.18 17.10 20.02
C ASN A 470 -0.79 18.28 19.82
N VAL A 471 -0.49 19.37 20.51
CA VAL A 471 -1.05 20.70 20.26
C VAL A 471 -0.27 21.35 19.12
N TYR A 472 -0.94 21.54 18.00
CA TYR A 472 -0.37 22.11 16.79
C TYR A 472 -0.95 23.49 16.49
N PRO A 473 -0.14 24.52 16.20
CA PRO A 473 -0.64 25.83 15.82
C PRO A 473 -0.77 25.96 14.29
N PRO A 474 -2.00 26.04 13.73
CA PRO A 474 -2.19 26.25 12.30
C PRO A 474 -2.14 27.74 11.90
N ILE A 475 -2.15 28.65 12.88
CA ILE A 475 -1.91 30.08 12.66
C ILE A 475 -0.79 30.56 13.60
N ALA A 476 0.19 31.26 13.02
CA ALA A 476 1.27 31.90 13.77
C ALA A 476 1.49 33.35 13.34
N LEU A 477 1.86 34.19 14.31
CA LEU A 477 2.34 35.55 14.10
C LEU A 477 3.85 35.61 14.30
N ALA A 478 4.53 36.37 13.47
CA ALA A 478 5.95 36.64 13.63
C ALA A 478 6.30 38.10 13.35
N TYR A 479 7.57 38.42 13.59
CA TYR A 479 8.17 39.72 13.29
C TYR A 479 7.38 40.90 13.88
N LYS A 480 7.20 40.90 15.22
CA LYS A 480 6.44 41.93 15.96
C LYS A 480 5.00 42.09 15.44
N GLY A 481 4.35 40.98 15.09
CA GLY A 481 2.97 40.96 14.62
C GLY A 481 2.76 41.52 13.21
N ARG A 482 3.78 41.49 12.34
CA ARG A 482 3.67 41.95 10.94
C ARG A 482 3.57 40.81 9.93
N VAL A 483 3.96 39.61 10.30
CA VAL A 483 3.88 38.42 9.44
C VAL A 483 2.86 37.47 10.04
N LEU A 484 1.79 37.21 9.29
CA LEU A 484 0.74 36.25 9.63
C LEU A 484 0.87 35.06 8.70
N ALA A 485 1.00 33.87 9.28
CA ALA A 485 1.05 32.62 8.53
C ALA A 485 -0.14 31.74 8.92
N ILE A 486 -0.82 31.17 7.93
CA ILE A 486 -2.02 30.33 8.10
C ILE A 486 -1.87 29.08 7.22
N GLY A 487 -1.95 27.90 7.85
CA GLY A 487 -1.78 26.60 7.20
C GLY A 487 -3.05 26.03 6.54
N ASP A 488 -4.01 26.88 6.19
CA ASP A 488 -5.26 26.53 5.50
C ASP A 488 -5.72 27.74 4.67
N GLN A 489 -6.11 27.50 3.42
CA GLN A 489 -6.73 28.52 2.55
C GLN A 489 -8.22 28.24 2.29
N THR A 490 -8.65 26.99 2.42
CA THR A 490 -9.98 26.51 2.05
C THR A 490 -11.09 27.22 2.83
N PHE A 491 -10.85 27.58 4.10
CA PHE A 491 -11.83 28.33 4.91
C PHE A 491 -12.22 29.71 4.33
N LEU A 492 -11.48 30.25 3.36
CA LEU A 492 -11.82 31.52 2.68
C LEU A 492 -13.00 31.38 1.69
N THR A 493 -13.31 30.16 1.27
CA THR A 493 -14.23 29.88 0.16
C THR A 493 -15.60 29.40 0.63
N GLU A 494 -16.62 29.54 -0.21
CA GLU A 494 -17.94 28.97 0.09
C GLU A 494 -17.96 27.46 -0.16
N PRO A 495 -18.64 26.66 0.70
CA PRO A 495 -19.41 27.08 1.88
C PRO A 495 -18.56 27.22 3.17
N TYR A 496 -17.26 26.89 3.11
CA TYR A 496 -16.37 26.77 4.26
C TYR A 496 -16.21 28.05 5.10
N CYS A 497 -16.33 29.22 4.48
CA CYS A 497 -16.27 30.50 5.15
C CYS A 497 -17.43 30.72 6.12
N TYR A 498 -18.58 30.07 5.95
CA TYR A 498 -19.73 30.19 6.86
C TYR A 498 -19.79 29.10 7.93
N ILE A 499 -18.81 28.18 7.97
CA ILE A 499 -18.74 27.17 9.01
C ILE A 499 -18.20 27.80 10.30
N LYS A 500 -18.99 27.69 11.38
CA LYS A 500 -18.66 28.23 12.71
C LYS A 500 -18.24 29.72 12.61
N ASP A 501 -17.15 30.12 13.25
CA ASP A 501 -16.68 31.52 13.26
C ASP A 501 -15.69 31.83 12.11
N ASN A 502 -15.59 31.00 11.08
CA ASN A 502 -14.64 31.20 9.98
C ASN A 502 -14.79 32.58 9.31
N TYR A 503 -16.02 33.02 9.04
CA TYR A 503 -16.26 34.34 8.44
C TYR A 503 -15.78 35.48 9.35
N ARG A 504 -15.91 35.33 10.67
CA ARG A 504 -15.36 36.28 11.64
C ARG A 504 -13.83 36.28 11.60
N LEU A 505 -13.20 35.11 11.49
CA LEU A 505 -11.75 35.02 11.30
C LEU A 505 -11.31 35.74 10.03
N ILE A 506 -12.03 35.58 8.90
CA ILE A 506 -11.74 36.33 7.65
C ILE A 506 -11.81 37.84 7.89
N LYS A 507 -12.83 38.33 8.60
CA LYS A 507 -12.94 39.74 8.98
C LYS A 507 -11.76 40.24 9.81
N ASN A 508 -11.27 39.40 10.72
CA ASN A 508 -10.12 39.70 11.56
C ASN A 508 -8.81 39.70 10.75
N VAL A 509 -8.65 38.78 9.78
CA VAL A 509 -7.52 38.77 8.83
C VAL A 509 -7.55 40.02 7.94
N ALA A 510 -8.70 40.43 7.42
CA ALA A 510 -8.84 41.68 6.68
C ALA A 510 -8.46 42.90 7.54
N ALA A 511 -8.89 42.93 8.81
CA ALA A 511 -8.50 43.97 9.76
C ALA A 511 -7.00 43.97 10.04
N PHE A 512 -6.36 42.79 10.11
CA PHE A 512 -4.91 42.68 10.19
C PHE A 512 -4.26 43.33 8.97
N LEU A 513 -4.67 42.99 7.75
CA LEU A 513 -4.04 43.53 6.53
C LEU A 513 -4.21 45.05 6.37
N THR A 514 -5.27 45.61 6.94
CA THR A 514 -5.66 47.02 6.76
C THR A 514 -5.32 47.92 7.95
N SER A 515 -4.77 47.38 9.04
CA SER A 515 -4.39 48.21 10.19
C SER A 515 -3.19 49.11 9.88
N ASN A 516 -3.18 50.32 10.46
CA ASN A 516 -2.13 51.31 10.21
C ASN A 516 -0.72 50.80 10.55
N GLN A 517 0.26 51.24 9.74
CA GLN A 517 1.67 51.10 10.02
C GLN A 517 2.01 51.97 11.23
N THR A 518 2.23 51.39 12.41
CA THR A 518 2.91 52.14 13.47
C THR A 518 4.35 52.32 12.99
N LYS A 519 4.68 53.52 12.49
CA LYS A 519 6.06 53.95 12.28
C LYS A 519 6.74 53.84 13.65
N ILE A 520 7.58 52.83 13.81
CA ILE A 520 8.54 52.84 14.91
C ILE A 520 9.58 53.84 14.46
N LEU A 521 9.45 55.09 14.94
CA LEU A 521 10.54 56.07 14.88
C LEU A 521 11.74 55.40 15.56
N HIS A 522 12.86 55.36 14.82
CA HIS A 522 14.13 54.84 15.31
C HIS A 522 14.66 55.65 16.48
#